data_AF-A0A2D5VK27-F1
#
_entry.id   AF-A0A2D5VK27-F1
#
_cell.length_a   1.000
_cell.length_b   1.000
_cell.length_c   1.000
_cell.angle_alpha   90.00
_cell.angle_beta   90.00
_cell.angle_gamma   90.00
#
_symmetry.space_group_name_H-M   'P 1'
#
loop_
_entity.id
_entity.type
_entity.pdbx_description
1 polymer ?
#
loop_
_entity_poly.entity_id
_entity_poly.type
_entity_poly.pdbx_seq_one_letter_code
_entity_poly.pdbx_strand_id
1 'polypeptide(L)' 'MARVSPNDASLRWEGDNAVDFANYLEHHDFTHKAGVLTITHRGEVYRVPLNGSVSKNPDGSLSVISD' A
#
# COMPACT_ATOMS: atom_id res chain seq x y z
N MET A 1 4.71 22.63 14.98
CA MET A 1 4.26 21.22 15.01
C MET A 1 3.73 20.91 13.63
N ALA A 2 4.48 20.14 12.82
CA ALA A 2 4.04 19.80 11.47
C ALA A 2 2.84 18.85 11.57
N ARG A 3 1.70 19.28 11.02
CA ARG A 3 0.48 18.48 10.94
C ARG A 3 0.74 17.44 9.85
N VAL A 4 1.14 16.23 10.24
CA VAL A 4 1.24 15.11 9.30
C VAL A 4 -0.17 14.86 8.81
N SER A 5 -0.46 15.24 7.56
CA SER A 5 -1.72 14.90 6.94
C SER A 5 -1.76 13.36 6.84
N PRO A 6 -2.85 12.70 7.26
CA PRO A 6 -2.97 11.23 7.16
C PRO A 6 -2.91 10.69 5.72
N ASN A 7 -2.80 11.56 4.71
CA ASN A 7 -2.62 11.23 3.30
C ASN A 7 -1.14 11.22 2.81
N ASP A 8 -0.16 11.50 3.68
CA ASP A 8 1.27 11.56 3.30
C ASP A 8 2.11 10.37 3.80
N ALA A 9 1.52 9.43 4.54
CA ALA A 9 2.26 8.30 5.08
C ALA A 9 2.37 7.18 4.02
N SER A 10 3.59 6.89 3.56
CA SER A 10 3.85 5.67 2.79
C SER A 10 3.93 4.46 3.74
N LEU A 11 3.44 3.31 3.28
CA LEU A 11 3.53 2.04 4.02
C LEU A 11 4.44 1.07 3.25
N ARG A 12 5.48 0.56 3.92
CA ARG A 12 6.43 -0.39 3.33
C ARG A 12 5.95 -1.83 3.50
N TRP A 13 6.06 -2.64 2.46
CA TRP A 13 5.80 -4.08 2.51
C TRP A 13 7.00 -4.84 3.08
N GLU A 14 6.82 -5.44 4.26
CA GLU A 14 7.87 -6.16 4.99
C GLU A 14 7.76 -7.69 4.85
N GLY A 15 6.67 -8.18 4.23
CA GLY A 15 6.44 -9.61 4.00
C GLY A 15 5.47 -10.25 4.99
N ASP A 16 5.29 -9.65 6.16
CA ASP A 16 4.46 -10.14 7.26
C ASP A 16 3.47 -9.10 7.81
N ASN A 17 3.51 -7.86 7.32
CA ASN A 17 2.70 -6.75 7.78
C ASN A 17 1.40 -6.53 6.97
N ALA A 18 0.78 -7.61 6.47
CA ALA A 18 -0.41 -7.53 5.62
C ALA A 18 -1.63 -6.89 6.33
N VAL A 19 -1.70 -7.02 7.66
CA VAL A 19 -2.76 -6.41 8.48
C VAL A 19 -2.63 -4.89 8.51
N ASP A 20 -1.41 -4.35 8.51
CA ASP A 20 -1.19 -2.90 8.46
C ASP A 20 -1.66 -2.32 7.13
N PHE A 21 -1.41 -3.04 6.03
CA PHE A 21 -1.96 -2.69 4.72
C PHE A 21 -3.50 -2.71 4.72
N ALA A 22 -4.11 -3.66 5.43
CA ALA A 22 -5.56 -3.75 5.55
C ALA A 22 -6.19 -2.62 6.34
N ASN A 23 -5.48 -2.11 7.35
CA ASN A 23 -5.92 -0.93 8.10
C ASN A 23 -5.68 0.36 7.30
N TYR A 24 -4.64 0.39 6.47
CA TYR A 24 -4.27 1.56 5.68
C TYR A 24 -5.21 1.82 4.48
N LEU A 25 -5.80 0.76 3.92
CA LEU A 25 -6.71 0.85 2.77
C LEU A 25 -8.12 0.43 3.23
N GLU A 26 -9.16 1.24 3.09
CA GLU A 26 -10.49 0.86 3.65
C GLU A 26 -11.33 -0.04 2.71
N HIS A 27 -10.95 -0.16 1.43
CA HIS A 27 -11.65 -0.97 0.42
C HIS A 27 -10.66 -1.59 -0.58
N HIS A 28 -10.22 -2.81 -0.30
CA HIS A 28 -9.20 -3.49 -1.10
C HIS A 28 -9.33 -5.00 -0.96
N ASP A 29 -8.78 -5.72 -1.94
CA ASP A 29 -8.46 -7.13 -1.81
C ASP A 29 -6.94 -7.30 -1.82
N PHE A 30 -6.44 -8.20 -0.98
CA PHE A 30 -5.02 -8.57 -0.98
C PHE A 30 -4.80 -10.03 -1.29
N THR A 31 -3.73 -10.28 -2.02
CA THR A 31 -3.06 -11.58 -2.07
C THR A 31 -1.57 -11.38 -1.94
N HIS A 32 -0.88 -12.28 -1.26
CA HIS A 32 0.58 -12.29 -1.24
C HIS A 32 1.09 -13.64 -1.75
N LYS A 33 2.03 -13.61 -2.69
CA LYS A 33 2.64 -14.83 -3.26
C LYS A 33 4.08 -14.54 -3.63
N ALA A 34 4.99 -15.45 -3.24
CA ALA A 34 6.41 -15.35 -3.55
C ALA A 34 7.04 -13.98 -3.19
N GLY A 35 6.66 -13.41 -2.04
CA GLY A 35 7.19 -12.14 -1.53
C GLY A 35 6.60 -10.87 -2.15
N VAL A 36 5.68 -10.98 -3.11
CA VAL A 36 4.99 -9.84 -3.72
C VAL A 36 3.59 -9.70 -3.13
N LEU A 37 3.27 -8.51 -2.63
CA LEU A 37 1.91 -8.13 -2.25
C LEU A 37 1.18 -7.60 -3.49
N THR A 38 0.03 -8.19 -3.78
CA THR A 38 -0.88 -7.74 -4.84
C THR A 38 -2.10 -7.10 -4.19
N ILE A 39 -2.36 -5.85 -4.54
CA ILE A 39 -3.45 -5.04 -4.02
C ILE A 39 -4.42 -4.76 -5.16
N THR A 40 -5.67 -5.18 -5.02
CA THR A 40 -6.75 -4.70 -5.89
C THR A 40 -7.44 -3.55 -5.20
N HIS A 41 -7.36 -2.34 -5.75
CA HIS A 41 -7.99 -1.15 -5.18
C HIS A 41 -8.73 -0.39 -6.27
N ARG A 42 -10.04 -0.17 -6.08
CA ARG A 42 -10.91 0.55 -7.02
C ARG A 42 -10.85 0.03 -8.48
N GLY A 43 -10.66 -1.28 -8.64
CA GLY A 43 -10.56 -1.94 -9.95
C GLY A 43 -9.15 -1.98 -10.55
N GLU A 44 -8.19 -1.27 -9.96
CA GLU A 44 -6.78 -1.29 -10.36
C GLU A 44 -5.99 -2.32 -9.56
N VAL A 45 -4.96 -2.88 -10.17
CA VAL A 45 -4.08 -3.90 -9.54
C VAL A 45 -2.68 -3.34 -9.36
N TYR A 46 -2.24 -3.25 -8.11
CA TYR A 46 -0.91 -2.81 -7.72
C TYR A 46 -0.07 -3.98 -7.23
N ARG A 47 1.19 -4.05 -7.66
CA ARG A 47 2.15 -5.07 -7.24
C ARG A 47 3.28 -4.41 -6.47
N VAL A 48 3.41 -4.77 -5.20
CA VAL A 48 4.40 -4.23 -4.28
C VAL A 48 5.43 -5.32 -4.01
N PRO A 49 6.67 -5.21 -4.52
CA PRO A 49 7.73 -6.15 -4.17
C PRO A 49 8.09 -6.01 -2.69
N LEU A 50 8.75 -7.02 -2.12
CA LEU A 50 9.32 -6.92 -0.78
C LEU A 50 10.19 -5.65 -0.68
N ASN A 51 10.03 -4.89 0.40
CA ASN A 51 10.63 -3.57 0.62
C ASN A 51 10.07 -2.42 -0.23
N GLY A 52 9.15 -2.69 -1.15
CA GLY A 52 8.39 -1.67 -1.85
C GLY A 52 7.47 -0.92 -0.89
N SER A 53 7.16 0.34 -1.23
CA SER A 53 6.27 1.20 -0.45
C SER A 53 5.03 1.57 -1.25
N VAL A 54 3.92 1.76 -0.55
CA VAL A 54 2.65 2.23 -1.11
C VAL A 54 2.29 3.56 -0.48
N SER A 55 2.02 4.55 -1.33
CA SER A 55 1.46 5.85 -0.93
C SER A 55 0.07 6.02 -1.50
N LYS A 56 -0.82 6.66 -0.75
CA LYS A 56 -2.19 6.96 -1.19
C LYS A 56 -2.23 8.38 -1.73
N ASN A 57 -2.63 8.53 -2.99
CA ASN A 57 -2.73 9.83 -3.64
C ASN A 57 -4.03 10.54 -3.19
N PRO A 58 -4.12 11.88 -3.34
CA PRO A 58 -5.33 12.64 -2.99
C PRO A 58 -6.58 12.23 -3.76
N ASP A 59 -6.43 11.72 -4.99
CA ASP A 59 -7.52 11.15 -5.79
C ASP A 59 -7.96 9.75 -5.31
N GLY A 60 -7.23 9.18 -4.34
CA GLY A 60 -7.42 7.85 -3.78
C GLY A 60 -6.85 6.71 -4.61
N SER A 61 -6.11 7.00 -5.69
CA SER A 61 -5.25 6.00 -6.34
C SER A 61 -4.03 5.69 -5.48
N LEU A 62 -3.34 4.59 -5.79
CA LEU A 62 -2.10 4.21 -5.10
C LEU A 62 -0.88 4.45 -5.99
N SER A 63 0.22 4.85 -5.37
CA SER A 63 1.54 4.91 -5.98
C SER A 63 2.43 3.84 -5.33
N VAL A 64 3.04 3.00 -6.16
CA VAL A 64 4.02 2.00 -5.70
C VAL A 64 5.41 2.53 -5.98
N ILE A 65 6.26 2.50 -4.96
CA ILE A 65 7.67 2.89 -5.03
C ILE A 65 8.48 1.65 -4.72
N SER A 66 9.29 1.21 -5.67
CA SER A 66 10.23 0.10 -5.53
C SER A 66 11.61 0.61 -5.93
N ASP A 67 12.58 0.42 -5.06
CA ASP A 67 14.01 0.64 -5.36
C ASP A 67 14.51 -0.41 -6.36
#